data_AF-A0A3D2XI70-F1
#
_entry.id   AF-A0A3D2XI70-F1
#
_cell.length_a   1.000
_cell.length_b   1.000
_cell.length_c   1.000
_cell.angle_alpha   90.00
_cell.angle_beta   90.00
_cell.angle_gamma   90.00
#
_symmetry.space_group_name_H-M   'P 1'
#
loop_
_entity.id
_entity.type
_entity.pdbx_description
1 polymer ?
#
loop_
_entity_poly.entity_id
_entity_poly.type
_entity_poly.pdbx_seq_one_letter_code
_entity_poly.pdbx_strand_id
1 'polypeptide(L)'
;MNKFTSRWVLLLSAVLIFVACQKEISKEGTGLGGVAQGSLTDSSGSCKDADVRGDYVIDQALTDSNYVIIKVNFTLQGKYKIYTDTVNGMWFIDSGFALTTGPATVKLKGHGKPILPNRADFVLTFNGSFCAFSVVTSTTGGSSGGGTSTDYFPNTLNSNWTYEYLPKLGTLDTFRSTVTNQTVFFDNKVFKQYDTNPLGEAYYFSKDNAGNYYALSTTDFDYLFIFDSIPNSFISYPFLKDNVAVATTWESAEYGKVKLGVEVGVSKAVFTIMGKGITYNVLGTTYSDVISVKRVIHFKPDGGSYRSVIEGTAYYAKGVGLIDQVIPAASQSVSLKRKEIF
;
A
#
# COMPACT_ATOMS: atom_id res chain seq x y z
N MET A 1 77.93 -30.81 18.22
CA MET A 1 76.72 -29.96 18.35
C MET A 1 75.54 -30.70 17.73
N ASN A 2 74.41 -30.86 18.44
CA ASN A 2 73.06 -31.26 17.94
C ASN A 2 72.18 -32.05 18.94
N LYS A 3 72.65 -32.31 20.18
CA LYS A 3 71.79 -32.94 21.22
C LYS A 3 70.94 -31.94 22.02
N PHE A 4 71.32 -30.66 22.04
CA PHE A 4 70.55 -29.64 22.75
C PHE A 4 69.32 -29.19 21.94
N THR A 5 69.42 -29.05 20.63
CA THR A 5 68.30 -28.64 19.76
C THR A 5 67.18 -29.67 19.66
N SER A 6 67.47 -30.98 19.71
CA SER A 6 66.45 -32.03 19.62
C SER A 6 65.50 -32.09 20.83
N ARG A 7 65.99 -31.85 22.05
CA ARG A 7 65.12 -31.85 23.26
C ARG A 7 64.19 -30.65 23.30
N TRP A 8 64.64 -29.49 22.81
CA TRP A 8 63.80 -28.30 22.73
C TRP A 8 62.77 -28.40 21.59
N VAL A 9 63.09 -29.03 20.45
CA VAL A 9 62.09 -29.30 19.39
C VAL A 9 61.02 -30.30 19.84
N LEU A 10 61.39 -31.34 20.60
CA LEU A 10 60.41 -32.29 21.16
C LEU A 10 59.51 -31.66 22.24
N LEU A 11 60.05 -30.76 23.08
CA LEU A 11 59.27 -30.00 24.05
C LEU A 11 58.37 -28.94 23.37
N LEU A 12 58.85 -28.25 22.35
CA LEU A 12 58.07 -27.26 21.61
C LEU A 12 56.94 -27.90 20.78
N SER A 13 57.20 -29.05 20.15
CA SER A 13 56.17 -29.84 19.45
C SER A 13 55.16 -30.45 20.42
N ALA A 14 55.57 -30.88 21.62
CA ALA A 14 54.63 -31.35 22.64
C ALA A 14 53.71 -30.22 23.12
N VAL A 15 54.24 -29.01 23.35
CA VAL A 15 53.44 -27.84 23.75
C VAL A 15 52.47 -27.40 22.64
N LEU A 16 52.86 -27.49 21.36
CA LEU A 16 51.97 -27.19 20.23
C LEU A 16 50.83 -28.21 20.07
N ILE A 17 51.04 -29.48 20.46
CA ILE A 17 49.99 -30.52 20.47
C ILE A 17 48.98 -30.29 21.60
N PHE A 18 49.41 -29.74 22.75
CA PHE A 18 48.49 -29.40 23.86
C PHE A 18 47.66 -28.13 23.62
N VAL A 19 48.10 -27.22 22.75
CA VAL A 19 47.34 -26.00 22.39
C VAL A 19 46.33 -26.24 21.26
N ALA A 20 46.57 -27.24 20.39
CA ALA A 20 45.66 -27.61 19.30
C ALA A 20 44.41 -28.40 19.75
N CYS A 21 44.29 -28.69 21.04
CA CYS A 21 43.14 -29.39 21.64
C CYS A 21 42.35 -28.47 22.59
N GLN A 22 42.23 -27.18 22.27
CA GLN A 22 41.09 -26.43 22.80
C GLN A 22 39.85 -27.00 22.12
N LYS A 23 39.09 -27.82 22.85
CA LYS A 23 37.75 -28.24 22.46
C LYS A 23 36.94 -26.96 22.24
N GLU A 24 36.69 -26.61 20.98
CA GLU A 24 35.71 -25.59 20.61
C GLU A 24 34.41 -25.96 21.31
N ILE A 25 34.05 -25.24 22.36
CA ILE A 25 32.74 -25.38 22.99
C ILE A 25 31.78 -24.79 21.96
N SER A 26 31.32 -25.63 21.03
CA SER A 26 30.06 -25.37 20.35
C SER A 26 29.06 -25.11 21.46
N LYS A 27 28.55 -23.87 21.54
CA LYS A 27 27.36 -23.60 22.35
C LYS A 27 26.24 -24.37 21.70
N GLU A 28 26.16 -25.67 21.97
CA GLU A 28 24.96 -26.44 21.75
C GLU A 28 23.94 -25.84 22.72
N GLY A 29 23.20 -24.84 22.22
CA GLY A 29 21.87 -24.59 22.75
C GLY A 29 21.12 -25.92 22.78
N THR A 30 20.07 -26.02 23.58
CA THR A 30 19.24 -27.23 23.83
C THR A 30 18.62 -27.89 22.58
N GLY A 31 19.08 -27.56 21.37
CA GLY A 31 18.63 -28.09 20.12
C GLY A 31 17.21 -27.64 19.82
N LEU A 32 16.50 -28.49 19.10
CA LEU A 32 15.05 -28.42 18.95
C LEU A 32 14.28 -28.60 20.27
N GLY A 33 14.96 -29.02 21.36
CA GLY A 33 14.39 -29.11 22.71
C GLY A 33 14.29 -27.76 23.44
N GLY A 34 14.90 -26.69 22.91
CA GLY A 34 14.90 -25.35 23.49
C GLY A 34 13.71 -24.47 23.14
N VAL A 35 13.71 -23.25 23.68
CA VAL A 35 12.85 -22.15 23.21
C VAL A 35 13.60 -21.41 22.11
N ALA A 36 12.96 -21.25 20.95
CA ALA A 36 13.51 -20.46 19.86
C ALA A 36 13.63 -18.99 20.29
N GLN A 37 14.71 -18.35 19.85
CA GLN A 37 14.90 -16.91 20.02
C GLN A 37 14.89 -16.24 18.64
N GLY A 38 14.50 -14.99 18.62
CA GLY A 38 14.51 -14.17 17.41
C GLY A 38 13.86 -12.82 17.64
N SER A 39 13.66 -12.09 16.55
CA SER A 39 13.00 -10.78 16.54
C SER A 39 12.00 -10.65 15.39
N LEU A 40 10.95 -9.85 15.64
CA LEU A 40 9.98 -9.39 14.64
C LEU A 40 10.45 -8.12 13.93
N THR A 41 11.49 -7.46 14.46
CA THR A 41 12.06 -6.24 13.90
C THR A 41 13.34 -6.50 13.12
N ASP A 42 13.75 -5.55 12.29
CA ASP A 42 15.10 -5.48 11.74
C ASP A 42 16.12 -4.91 12.75
N SER A 43 17.36 -4.72 12.31
CA SER A 43 18.45 -4.16 13.12
C SER A 43 18.26 -2.69 13.51
N SER A 44 17.33 -1.97 12.86
CA SER A 44 16.96 -0.59 13.19
C SER A 44 15.80 -0.51 14.19
N GLY A 45 15.21 -1.65 14.56
CA GLY A 45 14.01 -1.72 15.41
C GLY A 45 12.71 -1.54 14.62
N SER A 46 12.77 -1.48 13.29
CA SER A 46 11.58 -1.36 12.43
C SER A 46 10.89 -2.71 12.26
N CYS A 47 9.56 -2.74 12.32
CA CYS A 47 8.79 -3.95 12.15
C CYS A 47 8.87 -4.52 10.74
N LYS A 48 9.01 -5.83 10.64
CA LYS A 48 8.95 -6.53 9.37
C LYS A 48 7.49 -6.70 8.93
N ASP A 49 7.26 -6.65 7.61
CA ASP A 49 5.92 -6.69 7.03
C ASP A 49 5.07 -7.88 7.52
N ALA A 50 3.78 -7.61 7.74
CA ALA A 50 2.74 -8.61 7.96
C ALA A 50 1.76 -8.59 6.77
N ASP A 51 1.44 -9.75 6.22
CA ASP A 51 0.53 -9.94 5.08
C ASP A 51 -0.74 -10.65 5.56
N VAL A 52 -1.85 -9.90 5.65
CA VAL A 52 -3.14 -10.38 6.16
C VAL A 52 -3.94 -11.04 5.03
N ARG A 53 -4.43 -12.26 5.25
CA ARG A 53 -5.20 -13.07 4.30
C ARG A 53 -6.56 -13.46 4.87
N GLY A 54 -7.55 -13.54 3.98
CA GLY A 54 -8.93 -13.92 4.27
C GLY A 54 -9.86 -12.73 4.51
N ASP A 55 -11.16 -13.01 4.53
CA ASP A 55 -12.21 -12.02 4.74
C ASP A 55 -12.69 -12.05 6.19
N TYR A 56 -12.68 -10.91 6.84
CA TYR A 56 -13.00 -10.78 8.26
C TYR A 56 -14.37 -10.14 8.41
N VAL A 57 -15.42 -10.96 8.34
CA VAL A 57 -16.81 -10.50 8.32
C VAL A 57 -17.40 -10.52 9.73
N ILE A 58 -18.09 -9.44 10.14
CA ILE A 58 -18.75 -9.36 11.45
C ILE A 58 -19.67 -10.56 11.66
N ASP A 59 -19.65 -11.03 12.90
CA ASP A 59 -20.41 -12.19 13.37
C ASP A 59 -20.11 -13.52 12.66
N GLN A 60 -19.16 -13.56 11.73
CA GLN A 60 -18.67 -14.80 11.13
C GLN A 60 -17.42 -15.30 11.86
N ALA A 61 -17.45 -16.57 12.25
CA ALA A 61 -16.28 -17.22 12.83
C ALA A 61 -15.15 -17.31 11.80
N LEU A 62 -13.93 -16.97 12.24
CA LEU A 62 -12.74 -17.11 11.39
C LEU A 62 -12.48 -18.58 11.07
N THR A 63 -12.05 -18.82 9.84
CA THR A 63 -11.73 -20.16 9.33
C THR A 63 -10.24 -20.26 8.95
N ASP A 64 -9.81 -21.39 8.39
CA ASP A 64 -8.43 -21.62 7.98
C ASP A 64 -7.97 -20.71 6.83
N SER A 65 -8.90 -20.04 6.14
CA SER A 65 -8.60 -19.00 5.15
C SER A 65 -8.28 -17.64 5.78
N ASN A 66 -8.54 -17.44 7.07
CA ASN A 66 -8.25 -16.23 7.82
C ASN A 66 -6.92 -16.39 8.58
N TYR A 67 -5.86 -15.77 8.07
CA TYR A 67 -4.53 -15.89 8.65
C TYR A 67 -3.65 -14.69 8.30
N VAL A 68 -2.51 -14.57 8.99
CA VAL A 68 -1.52 -13.53 8.73
C VAL A 68 -0.15 -14.17 8.51
N ILE A 69 0.54 -13.80 7.44
CA ILE A 69 1.93 -14.23 7.20
C ILE A 69 2.85 -13.15 7.75
N ILE A 70 3.75 -13.54 8.65
CA ILE A 70 4.73 -12.64 9.26
C ILE A 70 6.16 -13.07 8.88
N LYS A 71 7.08 -12.10 8.83
CA LYS A 71 8.51 -12.35 8.69
C LYS A 71 9.19 -12.31 10.06
N VAL A 72 9.92 -13.36 10.41
CA VAL A 72 10.66 -13.50 11.67
C VAL A 72 12.13 -13.73 11.36
N ASN A 73 13.04 -13.21 12.18
CA ASN A 73 14.45 -13.60 12.12
C ASN A 73 14.80 -14.44 13.35
N PHE A 74 14.97 -15.75 13.18
CA PHE A 74 15.34 -16.64 14.27
C PHE A 74 16.85 -16.53 14.55
N THR A 75 17.22 -16.23 15.80
CA THR A 75 18.61 -16.20 16.27
C THR A 75 18.99 -17.47 17.00
N LEU A 76 18.02 -18.28 17.43
CA LEU A 76 18.23 -19.59 18.06
C LEU A 76 17.14 -20.57 17.64
N GLN A 77 17.54 -21.80 17.31
CA GLN A 77 16.64 -22.92 17.05
C GLN A 77 15.84 -23.33 18.31
N GLY A 78 14.65 -23.91 18.10
CA GLY A 78 13.81 -24.38 19.21
C GLY A 78 12.31 -24.22 18.95
N LYS A 79 11.51 -24.43 19.99
CA LYS A 79 10.06 -24.21 19.97
C LYS A 79 9.74 -22.72 20.02
N TYR A 80 8.90 -22.24 19.13
CA TYR A 80 8.35 -20.88 19.18
C TYR A 80 6.85 -20.90 19.44
N LYS A 81 6.37 -19.78 19.99
CA LYS A 81 4.96 -19.40 20.03
C LYS A 81 4.89 -17.93 19.69
N ILE A 82 4.15 -17.61 18.64
CA ILE A 82 3.97 -16.24 18.15
C ILE A 82 2.48 -15.96 18.15
N TYR A 83 2.08 -14.84 18.72
CA TYR A 83 0.66 -14.56 18.94
C TYR A 83 0.39 -13.06 19.00
N THR A 84 -0.88 -12.68 18.86
CA THR A 84 -1.35 -11.32 19.09
C THR A 84 -2.16 -11.21 20.38
N ASP A 85 -2.42 -9.97 20.79
CA ASP A 85 -3.56 -9.67 21.64
C ASP A 85 -4.91 -10.01 20.97
N THR A 86 -5.99 -9.91 21.75
CA THR A 86 -7.35 -10.08 21.24
C THR A 86 -7.99 -8.72 21.02
N VAL A 87 -8.31 -8.40 19.77
CA VAL A 87 -8.89 -7.11 19.37
C VAL A 87 -10.08 -7.37 18.48
N ASN A 88 -11.16 -6.63 18.73
CA ASN A 88 -12.42 -6.77 17.99
C ASN A 88 -12.94 -8.22 17.91
N GLY A 89 -12.74 -9.02 18.98
CA GLY A 89 -13.18 -10.42 19.06
C GLY A 89 -12.33 -11.42 18.30
N MET A 90 -11.20 -11.00 17.72
CA MET A 90 -10.29 -11.85 16.96
C MET A 90 -8.89 -11.89 17.60
N TRP A 91 -8.12 -12.93 17.31
CA TRP A 91 -6.69 -13.02 17.64
C TRP A 91 -5.98 -13.97 16.67
N PHE A 92 -4.66 -13.83 16.56
CA PHE A 92 -3.83 -14.64 15.66
C PHE A 92 -2.75 -15.36 16.45
N ILE A 93 -2.48 -16.62 16.11
CA ILE A 93 -1.50 -17.43 16.82
C ILE A 93 -0.91 -18.53 15.93
N ASP A 94 0.36 -18.85 16.16
CA ASP A 94 0.99 -20.07 15.71
C ASP A 94 2.06 -20.54 16.71
N SER A 95 2.36 -21.84 16.66
CA SER A 95 3.46 -22.43 17.40
C SER A 95 4.09 -23.57 16.61
N GLY A 96 5.42 -23.65 16.64
CA GLY A 96 6.15 -24.65 15.88
C GLY A 96 7.60 -24.73 16.31
N PHE A 97 8.46 -25.18 15.39
CA PHE A 97 9.89 -25.30 15.62
C PHE A 97 10.67 -24.47 14.60
N ALA A 98 11.58 -23.63 15.08
CA ALA A 98 12.63 -23.03 14.27
C ALA A 98 13.75 -24.07 14.10
N LEU A 99 13.82 -24.67 12.91
CA LEU A 99 14.82 -25.70 12.58
C LEU A 99 16.18 -25.11 12.19
N THR A 100 16.17 -23.87 11.71
CA THR A 100 17.37 -23.12 11.31
C THR A 100 17.29 -21.70 11.85
N THR A 101 18.44 -21.07 12.05
CA THR A 101 18.54 -19.64 12.29
C THR A 101 18.42 -18.87 10.97
N GLY A 102 18.07 -17.59 11.05
CA GLY A 102 17.91 -16.68 9.93
C GLY A 102 16.45 -16.26 9.65
N PRO A 103 16.24 -15.54 8.53
CA PRO A 103 14.91 -15.08 8.12
C PRO A 103 13.99 -16.25 7.76
N ALA A 104 12.78 -16.24 8.30
CA ALA A 104 11.73 -17.21 8.04
C ALA A 104 10.36 -16.51 7.93
N THR A 105 9.40 -17.21 7.35
CA THR A 105 7.99 -16.79 7.32
C THR A 105 7.17 -17.73 8.19
N VAL A 106 6.25 -17.16 8.97
CA VAL A 106 5.36 -17.91 9.86
C VAL A 106 3.92 -17.51 9.55
N LYS A 107 3.03 -18.50 9.43
CA LYS A 107 1.60 -18.31 9.16
C LYS A 107 0.83 -18.38 10.48
N LEU A 108 0.33 -17.25 10.96
CA LEU A 108 -0.52 -17.17 12.15
C LEU A 108 -1.97 -17.39 11.78
N LYS A 109 -2.59 -18.43 12.33
CA LYS A 109 -4.01 -18.71 12.11
C LYS A 109 -4.87 -17.72 12.91
N GLY A 110 -5.91 -17.18 12.29
CA GLY A 110 -6.91 -16.34 12.95
C GLY A 110 -7.94 -17.17 13.69
N HIS A 111 -8.37 -16.68 14.84
CA HIS A 111 -9.41 -17.26 15.68
C HIS A 111 -10.40 -16.20 16.16
N GLY A 112 -11.58 -16.63 16.60
CA GLY A 112 -12.65 -15.76 17.08
C GLY A 112 -13.60 -15.32 15.98
N LYS A 113 -14.25 -14.18 16.17
CA LYS A 113 -15.14 -13.55 15.18
C LYS A 113 -15.10 -12.02 15.33
N PRO A 114 -15.12 -11.24 14.24
CA PRO A 114 -15.22 -9.80 14.33
C PRO A 114 -16.53 -9.34 14.98
N ILE A 115 -16.47 -8.31 15.83
CA ILE A 115 -17.65 -7.78 16.56
C ILE A 115 -18.17 -6.51 15.90
N LEU A 116 -17.29 -5.59 15.52
CA LEU A 116 -17.61 -4.30 14.89
C LEU A 116 -17.00 -4.22 13.49
N PRO A 117 -17.64 -3.54 12.51
CA PRO A 117 -17.10 -3.37 11.15
C PRO A 117 -16.09 -2.22 11.11
N ASN A 118 -14.97 -2.37 11.82
CA ASN A 118 -13.91 -1.36 11.92
C ASN A 118 -12.52 -1.96 11.68
N ARG A 119 -11.51 -1.08 11.64
CA ARG A 119 -10.10 -1.47 11.64
C ARG A 119 -9.70 -1.93 13.04
N ALA A 120 -9.13 -3.13 13.14
CA ALA A 120 -8.59 -3.71 14.36
C ALA A 120 -7.05 -3.75 14.27
N ASP A 121 -6.39 -3.10 15.24
CA ASP A 121 -4.93 -3.01 15.30
C ASP A 121 -4.40 -4.01 16.32
N PHE A 122 -3.61 -4.96 15.85
CA PHE A 122 -3.09 -6.08 16.64
C PHE A 122 -1.64 -5.84 17.05
N VAL A 123 -1.32 -6.17 18.29
CA VAL A 123 0.06 -6.23 18.80
C VAL A 123 0.57 -7.67 18.72
N LEU A 124 1.44 -7.91 17.75
CA LEU A 124 2.16 -9.15 17.54
C LEU A 124 3.31 -9.29 18.54
N THR A 125 3.40 -10.43 19.20
CA THR A 125 4.39 -10.72 20.25
C THR A 125 5.20 -11.98 19.93
N PHE A 126 6.52 -11.87 20.00
CA PHE A 126 7.43 -13.02 19.97
C PHE A 126 8.71 -12.73 20.76
N ASN A 127 9.02 -13.57 21.76
CA ASN A 127 10.29 -13.51 22.50
C ASN A 127 10.66 -12.09 23.03
N GLY A 128 9.66 -11.35 23.52
CA GLY A 128 9.82 -9.97 24.00
C GLY A 128 9.96 -8.89 22.91
N SER A 129 9.95 -9.27 21.63
CA SER A 129 9.80 -8.38 20.48
C SER A 129 8.31 -8.15 20.19
N PHE A 130 7.97 -6.91 19.80
CA PHE A 130 6.61 -6.50 19.51
C PHE A 130 6.52 -5.82 18.15
N CYS A 131 5.47 -6.12 17.39
CA CYS A 131 5.13 -5.43 16.15
C CYS A 131 3.64 -5.22 16.02
N ALA A 132 3.20 -4.37 15.09
CA ALA A 132 1.79 -4.12 14.86
C ALA A 132 1.39 -4.36 13.42
N PHE A 133 0.17 -4.86 13.22
CA PHE A 133 -0.49 -4.93 11.93
C PHE A 133 -2.00 -4.71 12.13
N SER A 134 -2.71 -4.50 11.03
CA SER A 134 -4.13 -4.17 11.12
C SER A 134 -4.97 -5.02 10.20
N VAL A 135 -6.16 -5.39 10.68
CA VAL A 135 -7.17 -6.15 9.96
C VAL A 135 -8.40 -5.28 9.83
N VAL A 136 -8.93 -5.16 8.61
CA VAL A 136 -10.19 -4.45 8.36
C VAL A 136 -11.31 -5.47 8.32
N THR A 137 -12.41 -5.16 8.99
CA THR A 137 -13.56 -6.07 9.12
C THR A 137 -14.79 -5.51 8.39
N SER A 138 -15.62 -6.38 7.81
CA SER A 138 -16.73 -6.01 6.92
C SER A 138 -18.08 -6.55 7.41
N THR A 139 -19.21 -6.03 6.91
CA THR A 139 -20.55 -6.46 7.33
C THR A 139 -21.01 -7.77 6.69
N THR A 140 -21.85 -8.55 7.37
CA THR A 140 -22.44 -9.81 6.87
C THR A 140 -23.22 -9.56 5.57
N GLY A 141 -22.75 -10.08 4.44
CA GLY A 141 -23.32 -9.86 3.11
C GLY A 141 -22.29 -9.50 2.02
N GLY A 142 -21.04 -9.22 2.40
CA GLY A 142 -19.92 -9.14 1.47
C GLY A 142 -19.35 -10.53 1.18
N SER A 143 -19.91 -11.26 0.21
CA SER A 143 -19.30 -12.49 -0.30
C SER A 143 -18.07 -12.11 -1.13
N SER A 144 -16.93 -12.69 -0.78
CA SER A 144 -15.63 -12.43 -1.37
C SER A 144 -15.37 -13.27 -2.61
N GLY A 145 -14.96 -12.58 -3.67
CA GLY A 145 -14.26 -13.14 -4.81
C GLY A 145 -13.20 -12.14 -5.26
N GLY A 146 -11.99 -12.26 -4.70
CA GLY A 146 -10.82 -11.47 -5.07
C GLY A 146 -10.83 -10.02 -4.57
N GLY A 147 -10.30 -9.79 -3.37
CA GLY A 147 -9.96 -8.45 -2.86
C GLY A 147 -11.10 -7.43 -2.94
N THR A 148 -12.15 -7.60 -2.14
CA THR A 148 -13.19 -6.55 -1.99
C THR A 148 -12.74 -5.52 -0.97
N SER A 149 -11.73 -4.73 -1.35
CA SER A 149 -11.53 -3.43 -0.72
C SER A 149 -12.88 -2.68 -0.78
N THR A 150 -13.40 -2.22 0.36
CA THR A 150 -14.60 -1.36 0.43
C THR A 150 -14.30 0.07 -0.04
N ASP A 151 -13.06 0.30 -0.45
CA ASP A 151 -12.49 1.60 -0.72
C ASP A 151 -12.47 1.85 -2.23
N TYR A 152 -12.78 3.10 -2.59
CA TYR A 152 -12.91 3.55 -3.97
C TYR A 152 -11.58 3.92 -4.63
N PHE A 153 -10.48 3.91 -3.88
CA PHE A 153 -9.13 4.17 -4.36
C PHE A 153 -8.09 3.36 -3.56
N PRO A 154 -8.00 2.03 -3.82
CA PRO A 154 -7.04 1.15 -3.16
C PRO A 154 -5.60 1.65 -3.31
N ASN A 155 -4.83 1.55 -2.22
CA ASN A 155 -3.44 2.01 -2.17
C ASN A 155 -2.49 0.98 -1.55
N THR A 156 -2.84 -0.32 -1.66
CA THR A 156 -1.97 -1.41 -1.21
C THR A 156 -0.71 -1.47 -2.08
N LEU A 157 0.45 -1.63 -1.46
CA LEU A 157 1.74 -1.72 -2.13
C LEU A 157 1.70 -2.74 -3.28
N ASN A 158 2.31 -2.41 -4.41
CA ASN A 158 2.36 -3.21 -5.65
C ASN A 158 1.03 -3.40 -6.39
N SER A 159 -0.10 -2.90 -5.87
CA SER A 159 -1.34 -2.86 -6.66
C SER A 159 -1.10 -2.04 -7.92
N ASN A 160 -1.62 -2.50 -9.05
CA ASN A 160 -1.38 -1.87 -10.33
C ASN A 160 -2.63 -1.88 -11.23
N TRP A 161 -2.69 -0.83 -12.06
CA TRP A 161 -3.74 -0.58 -13.04
C TRP A 161 -3.09 -0.28 -14.38
N THR A 162 -3.50 -0.98 -15.42
CA THR A 162 -3.14 -0.66 -16.80
C THR A 162 -4.31 0.07 -17.43
N TYR A 163 -4.07 1.32 -17.83
CA TYR A 163 -5.02 2.17 -18.52
C TYR A 163 -4.71 2.25 -20.01
N GLU A 164 -5.73 2.50 -20.80
CA GLU A 164 -5.68 2.76 -22.24
C GLU A 164 -6.17 4.18 -22.53
N TYR A 165 -5.44 4.89 -23.38
CA TYR A 165 -5.88 6.17 -23.92
C TYR A 165 -6.84 5.93 -25.09
N LEU A 166 -8.04 6.49 -25.04
CA LEU A 166 -9.00 6.42 -26.14
C LEU A 166 -9.38 7.83 -26.61
N PRO A 167 -9.02 8.23 -27.84
CA PRO A 167 -8.10 7.53 -28.74
C PRO A 167 -6.67 7.53 -28.18
N LYS A 168 -5.79 6.71 -28.78
CA LYS A 168 -4.38 6.65 -28.42
C LYS A 168 -3.71 8.04 -28.55
N LEU A 169 -2.79 8.35 -27.64
CA LEU A 169 -2.00 9.57 -27.67
C LEU A 169 -0.71 9.34 -28.47
N GLY A 170 -0.73 9.71 -29.74
CA GLY A 170 0.41 9.49 -30.64
C GLY A 170 0.69 7.99 -30.82
N THR A 171 1.84 7.53 -30.35
CA THR A 171 2.22 6.10 -30.30
C THR A 171 1.87 5.42 -28.98
N LEU A 172 1.49 6.18 -27.95
CA LEU A 172 1.16 5.66 -26.64
C LEU A 172 -0.29 5.19 -26.60
N ASP A 173 -0.45 3.87 -26.48
CA ASP A 173 -1.75 3.21 -26.35
C ASP A 173 -2.12 3.01 -24.88
N THR A 174 -1.21 2.41 -24.11
CA THR A 174 -1.45 2.06 -22.71
C THR A 174 -0.32 2.48 -21.80
N PHE A 175 -0.63 2.67 -20.53
CA PHE A 175 0.36 2.82 -19.47
C PHE A 175 -0.10 2.08 -18.22
N ARG A 176 0.85 1.68 -17.38
CA ARG A 176 0.61 1.05 -16.09
C ARG A 176 0.93 2.03 -14.97
N SER A 177 -0.01 2.20 -14.04
CA SER A 177 0.18 2.88 -12.76
C SER A 177 0.35 1.84 -11.65
N THR A 178 1.37 1.97 -10.80
CA THR A 178 1.69 1.00 -9.74
C THR A 178 1.94 1.71 -8.41
N VAL A 179 1.30 1.25 -7.33
CA VAL A 179 1.58 1.74 -5.98
C VAL A 179 2.99 1.33 -5.56
N THR A 180 3.80 2.31 -5.16
CA THR A 180 5.17 2.05 -4.67
C THR A 180 5.26 2.13 -3.15
N ASN A 181 6.44 1.84 -2.61
CA ASN A 181 6.72 2.02 -1.18
C ASN A 181 7.09 3.47 -0.83
N GLN A 182 7.17 4.37 -1.82
CA GLN A 182 7.52 5.77 -1.60
C GLN A 182 6.31 6.56 -1.09
N THR A 183 6.58 7.49 -0.18
CA THR A 183 5.55 8.37 0.39
C THR A 183 6.04 9.81 0.50
N VAL A 184 5.09 10.75 0.48
CA VAL A 184 5.33 12.18 0.71
C VAL A 184 4.40 12.64 1.82
N PHE A 185 4.93 13.35 2.81
CA PHE A 185 4.12 13.98 3.84
C PHE A 185 3.82 15.44 3.46
N PHE A 186 2.55 15.79 3.34
CA PHE A 186 2.11 17.14 2.99
C PHE A 186 0.72 17.42 3.57
N ASP A 187 0.44 18.65 3.99
CA ASP A 187 -0.88 19.05 4.53
C ASP A 187 -1.43 18.07 5.60
N ASN A 188 -0.54 17.66 6.53
CA ASN A 188 -0.82 16.69 7.59
C ASN A 188 -1.36 15.32 7.09
N LYS A 189 -0.98 14.91 5.88
CA LYS A 189 -1.37 13.64 5.24
C LYS A 189 -0.14 12.94 4.69
N VAL A 190 -0.20 11.61 4.66
CA VAL A 190 0.79 10.77 3.98
C VAL A 190 0.23 10.39 2.62
N PHE A 191 0.84 10.89 1.55
CA PHE A 191 0.53 10.53 0.17
C PHE A 191 1.41 9.36 -0.26
N LYS A 192 0.80 8.32 -0.83
CA LYS A 192 1.53 7.21 -1.47
C LYS A 192 1.82 7.57 -2.91
N GLN A 193 3.02 7.23 -3.36
CA GLN A 193 3.41 7.42 -4.75
C GLN A 193 2.88 6.29 -5.64
N TYR A 194 2.41 6.67 -6.81
CA TYR A 194 2.00 5.81 -7.92
C TYR A 194 2.93 6.12 -9.07
N ASP A 195 3.80 5.16 -9.40
CA ASP A 195 4.71 5.27 -10.53
C ASP A 195 3.98 4.88 -11.82
N THR A 196 4.28 5.55 -12.93
CA THR A 196 3.66 5.28 -14.23
C THR A 196 4.68 4.89 -15.29
N ASN A 197 4.37 3.84 -16.05
CA ASN A 197 5.24 3.32 -17.12
C ASN A 197 4.40 3.10 -18.40
N PRO A 198 4.80 3.64 -19.57
CA PRO A 198 6.08 4.30 -19.87
C PRO A 198 6.08 5.81 -19.68
N LEU A 199 5.03 6.40 -19.09
CA LEU A 199 4.93 7.84 -18.86
C LEU A 199 6.13 8.40 -18.06
N GLY A 200 6.66 7.64 -17.10
CA GLY A 200 7.80 8.05 -16.28
C GLY A 200 7.43 9.11 -15.24
N GLU A 201 6.15 9.24 -14.91
CA GLU A 201 5.62 10.24 -13.99
C GLU A 201 5.21 9.62 -12.65
N ALA A 202 5.28 10.42 -11.60
CA ALA A 202 4.84 10.05 -10.27
C ALA A 202 3.57 10.82 -9.89
N TYR A 203 2.57 10.09 -9.44
CA TYR A 203 1.32 10.64 -8.91
C TYR A 203 1.21 10.33 -7.42
N TYR A 204 0.52 11.18 -6.66
CA TYR A 204 0.53 11.11 -5.20
C TYR A 204 -0.90 11.15 -4.66
N PHE A 205 -1.32 10.08 -3.99
CA PHE A 205 -2.68 9.95 -3.47
C PHE A 205 -2.71 9.58 -1.99
N SER A 206 -3.68 10.14 -1.27
CA SER A 206 -3.95 9.84 0.12
C SER A 206 -5.46 9.64 0.32
N LYS A 207 -5.85 9.13 1.48
CA LYS A 207 -7.24 8.99 1.89
C LYS A 207 -7.33 9.11 3.40
N ASP A 208 -8.45 9.60 3.89
CA ASP A 208 -8.77 9.61 5.31
C ASP A 208 -9.79 8.52 5.68
N ASN A 209 -10.08 8.40 6.97
CA ASN A 209 -11.09 7.46 7.48
C ASN A 209 -12.52 8.01 7.41
N ALA A 210 -12.69 9.24 6.91
CA ALA A 210 -13.99 9.89 6.80
C ALA A 210 -14.59 9.72 5.40
N GLY A 211 -13.88 9.08 4.45
CA GLY A 211 -14.37 8.88 3.09
C GLY A 211 -13.92 9.95 2.09
N ASN A 212 -12.88 10.72 2.43
CA ASN A 212 -12.27 11.68 1.52
C ASN A 212 -10.97 11.11 0.92
N TYR A 213 -10.82 11.28 -0.38
CA TYR A 213 -9.66 10.83 -1.16
C TYR A 213 -8.96 12.04 -1.74
N TYR A 214 -7.66 12.14 -1.53
CA TYR A 214 -6.86 13.32 -1.80
C TYR A 214 -5.80 13.06 -2.85
N ALA A 215 -5.59 14.03 -3.72
CA ALA A 215 -4.45 14.10 -4.61
C ALA A 215 -3.49 15.17 -4.07
N LEU A 216 -2.19 14.94 -4.25
CA LEU A 216 -1.17 15.98 -4.19
C LEU A 216 -0.68 16.18 -5.62
N SER A 217 -1.26 17.16 -6.31
CA SER A 217 -1.09 17.32 -7.76
C SER A 217 -1.36 18.76 -8.21
N THR A 218 -1.32 18.99 -9.52
CA THR A 218 -1.87 20.17 -10.18
C THR A 218 -3.40 20.09 -10.24
N THR A 219 -4.07 21.08 -10.82
CA THR A 219 -5.53 21.02 -11.10
C THR A 219 -5.89 20.29 -12.40
N ASP A 220 -4.90 19.79 -13.15
CA ASP A 220 -5.13 19.04 -14.39
C ASP A 220 -5.95 17.77 -14.12
N PHE A 221 -6.36 17.10 -15.19
CA PHE A 221 -6.91 15.75 -15.08
C PHE A 221 -5.77 14.75 -14.82
N ASP A 222 -6.07 13.68 -14.09
CA ASP A 222 -5.05 12.67 -13.82
C ASP A 222 -4.63 12.04 -15.17
N TYR A 223 -3.32 11.96 -15.42
CA TYR A 223 -2.72 11.43 -16.66
C TYR A 223 -2.98 12.24 -17.94
N LEU A 224 -3.49 13.48 -17.84
CA LEU A 224 -3.75 14.37 -18.97
C LEU A 224 -3.45 15.83 -18.61
N PHE A 225 -2.45 16.41 -19.28
CA PHE A 225 -2.04 17.81 -19.10
C PHE A 225 -2.85 18.75 -20.00
N ILE A 226 -3.36 19.84 -19.43
CA ILE A 226 -4.04 20.90 -20.20
C ILE A 226 -3.28 22.23 -20.16
N PHE A 227 -2.41 22.44 -19.18
CA PHE A 227 -1.57 23.64 -19.08
C PHE A 227 -0.23 23.42 -19.78
N ASP A 228 0.21 24.43 -20.53
CA ASP A 228 1.49 24.38 -21.27
C ASP A 228 2.70 24.46 -20.33
N SER A 229 2.51 25.03 -19.15
CA SER A 229 3.52 25.06 -18.10
C SER A 229 2.87 25.23 -16.74
N ILE A 230 3.49 24.65 -15.72
CA ILE A 230 3.03 24.65 -14.33
C ILE A 230 4.17 25.10 -13.40
N PRO A 231 3.87 25.64 -12.21
CA PRO A 231 4.89 25.91 -11.20
C PRO A 231 5.47 24.60 -10.65
N ASN A 232 6.69 24.64 -10.10
CA ASN A 232 7.31 23.49 -9.43
C ASN A 232 6.75 23.29 -8.00
N SER A 233 5.44 23.12 -7.90
CA SER A 233 4.72 22.90 -6.65
C SER A 233 3.42 22.17 -6.94
N PHE A 234 2.87 21.51 -5.93
CA PHE A 234 1.56 20.87 -5.97
C PHE A 234 0.67 21.41 -4.86
N ILE A 235 -0.64 21.22 -5.03
CA ILE A 235 -1.63 21.48 -3.99
C ILE A 235 -2.27 20.16 -3.56
N SER A 236 -2.72 20.10 -2.31
CA SER A 236 -3.57 19.00 -1.86
C SER A 236 -5.03 19.36 -1.99
N TYR A 237 -5.83 18.45 -2.55
CA TYR A 237 -7.28 18.62 -2.63
C TYR A 237 -7.99 17.27 -2.65
N PRO A 238 -9.22 17.18 -2.11
CA PRO A 238 -10.04 15.99 -2.26
C PRO A 238 -10.50 15.87 -3.72
N PHE A 239 -10.21 14.75 -4.39
CA PHE A 239 -10.68 14.47 -5.75
C PHE A 239 -11.94 13.60 -5.75
N LEU A 240 -12.19 12.87 -4.67
CA LEU A 240 -13.37 12.04 -4.46
C LEU A 240 -13.81 12.12 -2.98
N LYS A 241 -15.13 12.08 -2.77
CA LYS A 241 -15.76 12.00 -1.45
C LYS A 241 -16.87 10.95 -1.51
N ASP A 242 -16.67 9.79 -0.88
CA ASP A 242 -17.66 8.71 -0.85
C ASP A 242 -18.67 8.83 0.31
N ASN A 243 -18.49 9.84 1.16
CA ASN A 243 -19.30 10.13 2.34
C ASN A 243 -20.37 11.20 2.11
N VAL A 244 -20.36 11.88 0.95
CA VAL A 244 -21.34 12.93 0.61
C VAL A 244 -22.41 12.43 -0.37
N ALA A 245 -23.53 13.14 -0.44
CA ALA A 245 -24.65 12.83 -1.32
C ALA A 245 -24.34 13.17 -2.78
N VAL A 246 -25.11 12.58 -3.71
CA VAL A 246 -25.14 13.01 -5.12
C VAL A 246 -25.50 14.51 -5.19
N ALA A 247 -24.98 15.20 -6.21
CA ALA A 247 -25.04 16.65 -6.41
C ALA A 247 -24.24 17.50 -5.40
N THR A 248 -23.53 16.90 -4.45
CA THR A 248 -22.60 17.65 -3.59
C THR A 248 -21.42 18.15 -4.40
N THR A 249 -21.08 19.44 -4.24
CA THR A 249 -19.98 20.11 -4.91
C THR A 249 -18.92 20.60 -3.92
N TRP A 250 -17.65 20.57 -4.31
CA TRP A 250 -16.53 21.19 -3.59
C TRP A 250 -15.45 21.65 -4.57
N GLU A 251 -14.48 22.45 -4.08
CA GLU A 251 -13.40 22.98 -4.92
C GLU A 251 -12.01 22.76 -4.32
N SER A 252 -10.98 22.79 -5.18
CA SER A 252 -9.59 22.87 -4.77
C SER A 252 -9.22 24.30 -4.34
N ALA A 253 -8.08 24.46 -3.67
CA ALA A 253 -7.41 25.76 -3.59
C ALA A 253 -7.01 26.27 -5.00
N GLU A 254 -6.72 27.57 -5.12
CA GLU A 254 -6.12 28.12 -6.35
C GLU A 254 -4.72 27.52 -6.58
N TYR A 255 -4.42 27.17 -7.82
CA TYR A 255 -3.13 26.63 -8.26
C TYR A 255 -2.51 27.54 -9.33
N GLY A 256 -1.20 27.79 -9.25
CA GLY A 256 -0.50 28.58 -10.27
C GLY A 256 0.81 29.20 -9.77
N LYS A 257 1.52 29.96 -10.60
CA LYS A 257 1.12 30.43 -11.95
C LYS A 257 1.21 29.34 -13.03
N VAL A 258 0.11 29.08 -13.74
CA VAL A 258 0.05 28.18 -14.91
C VAL A 258 -0.09 28.96 -16.21
N LYS A 259 0.31 28.35 -17.33
CA LYS A 259 0.17 28.92 -18.68
C LYS A 259 -0.84 28.13 -19.50
N LEU A 260 -1.73 28.84 -20.20
CA LEU A 260 -2.70 28.28 -21.14
C LEU A 260 -2.68 29.10 -22.43
N GLY A 261 -2.10 28.55 -23.49
CA GLY A 261 -1.82 29.25 -24.73
C GLY A 261 -0.88 30.44 -24.49
N VAL A 262 -1.38 31.66 -24.69
CA VAL A 262 -0.62 32.90 -24.47
C VAL A 262 -0.89 33.53 -23.10
N GLU A 263 -1.89 33.03 -22.37
CA GLU A 263 -2.29 33.59 -21.08
C GLU A 263 -1.56 32.91 -19.92
N VAL A 264 -1.29 33.68 -18.88
CA VAL A 264 -0.72 33.20 -17.61
C VAL A 264 -1.70 33.58 -16.50
N GLY A 265 -1.89 32.70 -15.52
CA GLY A 265 -2.81 32.96 -14.42
C GLY A 265 -2.87 31.83 -13.42
N VAL A 266 -4.01 31.70 -12.77
CA VAL A 266 -4.28 30.65 -11.78
C VAL A 266 -5.47 29.79 -12.20
N SER A 267 -5.46 28.54 -11.78
CA SER A 267 -6.52 27.57 -12.01
C SER A 267 -7.12 27.08 -10.70
N LYS A 268 -8.33 26.50 -10.78
CA LYS A 268 -8.93 25.71 -9.71
C LYS A 268 -9.82 24.62 -10.30
N ALA A 269 -9.97 23.51 -9.58
CA ALA A 269 -10.88 22.44 -9.96
C ALA A 269 -12.14 22.46 -9.08
N VAL A 270 -13.30 22.30 -9.70
CA VAL A 270 -14.60 22.13 -9.03
C VAL A 270 -15.08 20.70 -9.29
N PHE A 271 -15.40 19.99 -8.23
CA PHE A 271 -15.81 18.59 -8.25
C PHE A 271 -17.27 18.47 -7.87
N THR A 272 -18.01 17.56 -8.51
CA THR A 272 -19.41 17.28 -8.18
C THR A 272 -19.69 15.78 -8.26
N ILE A 273 -20.33 15.20 -7.23
CA ILE A 273 -20.82 13.82 -7.32
C ILE A 273 -21.98 13.77 -8.30
N MET A 274 -21.82 13.05 -9.41
CA MET A 274 -22.86 12.88 -10.43
C MET A 274 -23.72 11.64 -10.16
N GLY A 275 -23.14 10.60 -9.56
CA GLY A 275 -23.83 9.35 -9.26
C GLY A 275 -23.07 8.53 -8.23
N LYS A 276 -23.78 7.72 -7.46
CA LYS A 276 -23.22 6.77 -6.48
C LYS A 276 -23.97 5.44 -6.56
N GLY A 277 -23.26 4.34 -6.36
CA GLY A 277 -23.85 3.01 -6.45
C GLY A 277 -24.29 2.63 -7.86
N ILE A 278 -23.78 3.33 -8.89
CA ILE A 278 -24.20 3.11 -10.27
C ILE A 278 -23.45 1.92 -10.87
N THR A 279 -24.01 1.37 -11.94
CA THR A 279 -23.31 0.44 -12.82
C THR A 279 -22.68 1.21 -13.98
N TYR A 280 -21.46 0.86 -14.36
CA TYR A 280 -20.75 1.50 -15.48
C TYR A 280 -19.94 0.47 -16.27
N ASN A 281 -19.97 0.56 -17.60
CA ASN A 281 -19.23 -0.36 -18.49
C ASN A 281 -18.00 0.33 -19.06
N VAL A 282 -16.86 -0.32 -18.97
CA VAL A 282 -15.58 0.15 -19.53
C VAL A 282 -14.95 -1.00 -20.30
N LEU A 283 -14.68 -0.78 -21.59
CA LEU A 283 -14.01 -1.76 -22.45
C LEU A 283 -14.63 -3.16 -22.40
N GLY A 284 -15.97 -3.23 -22.32
CA GLY A 284 -16.72 -4.50 -22.24
C GLY A 284 -16.80 -5.11 -20.84
N THR A 285 -16.13 -4.54 -19.83
CA THR A 285 -16.23 -4.96 -18.42
C THR A 285 -17.22 -4.08 -17.68
N THR A 286 -18.19 -4.71 -17.01
CA THR A 286 -19.19 -4.01 -16.20
C THR A 286 -18.73 -3.94 -14.74
N TYR A 287 -18.72 -2.73 -14.19
CA TYR A 287 -18.43 -2.47 -12.78
C TYR A 287 -19.71 -2.05 -12.05
N SER A 288 -19.95 -2.61 -10.87
CA SER A 288 -21.00 -2.19 -9.95
C SER A 288 -20.43 -1.25 -8.88
N ASP A 289 -21.33 -0.63 -8.10
CA ASP A 289 -20.97 0.24 -6.98
C ASP A 289 -20.00 1.36 -7.37
N VAL A 290 -20.25 2.02 -8.50
CA VAL A 290 -19.40 3.09 -9.04
C VAL A 290 -19.84 4.45 -8.48
N ILE A 291 -18.86 5.32 -8.22
CA ILE A 291 -19.08 6.75 -8.00
C ILE A 291 -18.55 7.51 -9.22
N SER A 292 -19.39 8.35 -9.82
CA SER A 292 -18.98 9.26 -10.89
C SER A 292 -18.82 10.67 -10.33
N VAL A 293 -17.68 11.30 -10.62
CA VAL A 293 -17.31 12.64 -10.17
C VAL A 293 -17.02 13.50 -11.39
N LYS A 294 -17.85 14.52 -11.60
CA LYS A 294 -17.56 15.56 -12.59
C LYS A 294 -16.49 16.48 -12.04
N ARG A 295 -15.48 16.79 -12.83
CA ARG A 295 -14.43 17.79 -12.57
C ARG A 295 -14.54 18.88 -13.64
N VAL A 296 -14.62 20.13 -13.22
CA VAL A 296 -14.57 21.32 -14.08
C VAL A 296 -13.33 22.12 -13.70
N ILE A 297 -12.45 22.37 -14.66
CA ILE A 297 -11.28 23.22 -14.45
C ILE A 297 -11.64 24.64 -14.86
N HIS A 298 -11.50 25.56 -13.90
CA HIS A 298 -11.61 26.99 -14.13
C HIS A 298 -10.22 27.63 -14.20
N PHE A 299 -10.06 28.61 -15.06
CA PHE A 299 -8.83 29.41 -15.20
C PHE A 299 -9.18 30.89 -15.10
N LYS A 300 -8.32 31.64 -14.42
CA LYS A 300 -8.37 33.09 -14.28
C LYS A 300 -7.01 33.64 -14.76
N PRO A 301 -6.93 34.25 -15.95
CA PRO A 301 -5.71 34.91 -16.39
C PRO A 301 -5.38 36.08 -15.46
N ASP A 302 -4.11 36.47 -15.39
CA ASP A 302 -3.65 37.63 -14.61
C ASP A 302 -4.46 38.88 -14.99
N GLY A 303 -5.12 39.49 -14.00
CA GLY A 303 -6.01 40.66 -14.21
C GLY A 303 -7.38 40.35 -14.82
N GLY A 304 -7.71 39.08 -15.04
CA GLY A 304 -8.99 38.64 -15.60
C GLY A 304 -9.97 38.06 -14.58
N SER A 305 -11.03 37.44 -15.11
CA SER A 305 -12.06 36.73 -14.34
C SER A 305 -12.01 35.23 -14.61
N TYR A 306 -12.54 34.43 -13.68
CA TYR A 306 -12.66 32.99 -13.86
C TYR A 306 -13.56 32.63 -15.05
N ARG A 307 -13.11 31.66 -15.84
CA ARG A 307 -13.90 30.98 -16.87
C ARG A 307 -13.65 29.48 -16.82
N SER A 308 -14.66 28.68 -17.18
CA SER A 308 -14.48 27.24 -17.39
C SER A 308 -13.61 27.01 -18.62
N VAL A 309 -12.62 26.14 -18.51
CA VAL A 309 -11.73 25.79 -19.62
C VAL A 309 -12.11 24.44 -20.18
N ILE A 310 -12.33 23.47 -19.30
CA ILE A 310 -12.58 22.08 -19.68
C ILE A 310 -13.30 21.36 -18.56
N GLU A 311 -14.08 20.35 -18.93
CA GLU A 311 -14.75 19.46 -17.98
C GLU A 311 -14.61 18.00 -18.41
N GLY A 312 -14.70 17.12 -17.41
CA GLY A 312 -14.62 15.68 -17.59
C GLY A 312 -15.24 14.97 -16.40
N THR A 313 -15.46 13.67 -16.53
CA THR A 313 -16.02 12.82 -15.48
C THR A 313 -15.09 11.65 -15.22
N ALA A 314 -14.69 11.50 -13.97
CA ALA A 314 -13.97 10.33 -13.48
C ALA A 314 -14.94 9.35 -12.82
N TYR A 315 -14.72 8.05 -13.03
CA TYR A 315 -15.52 6.97 -12.52
C TYR A 315 -14.65 6.08 -11.64
N TYR A 316 -15.07 5.90 -10.40
CA TYR A 316 -14.35 5.11 -9.40
C TYR A 316 -15.20 3.92 -8.98
N ALA A 317 -14.72 2.70 -9.22
CA ALA A 317 -15.42 1.50 -8.76
C ALA A 317 -14.88 1.04 -7.41
N LYS A 318 -15.80 0.64 -6.52
CA LYS A 318 -15.45 0.13 -5.19
C LYS A 318 -14.54 -1.09 -5.30
N GLY A 319 -13.45 -1.09 -4.54
CA GLY A 319 -12.43 -2.13 -4.56
C GLY A 319 -11.55 -2.14 -5.81
N VAL A 320 -11.73 -1.17 -6.70
CA VAL A 320 -10.97 -1.06 -7.93
C VAL A 320 -10.14 0.20 -7.95
N GLY A 321 -10.71 1.38 -7.74
CA GLY A 321 -10.04 2.64 -8.08
C GLY A 321 -10.69 3.32 -9.26
N LEU A 322 -9.93 4.21 -9.90
CA LEU A 322 -10.31 4.83 -11.17
C LEU A 322 -10.50 3.74 -12.23
N ILE A 323 -11.69 3.67 -12.83
CA ILE A 323 -12.01 2.75 -13.92
C ILE A 323 -12.12 3.47 -15.26
N ASP A 324 -12.45 4.76 -15.26
CA ASP A 324 -12.56 5.56 -16.47
C ASP A 324 -12.46 7.05 -16.14
N GLN A 325 -11.89 7.82 -17.05
CA GLN A 325 -11.90 9.28 -17.01
C GLN A 325 -12.18 9.79 -18.40
N VAL A 326 -13.34 10.41 -18.60
CA VAL A 326 -13.82 10.87 -19.91
C VAL A 326 -13.80 12.39 -19.96
N ILE A 327 -13.12 12.96 -20.95
CA ILE A 327 -13.01 14.40 -21.19
C ILE A 327 -13.56 14.70 -22.59
N PRO A 328 -14.88 14.96 -22.71
CA PRO A 328 -15.54 15.06 -24.01
C PRO A 328 -14.95 16.16 -24.91
N ALA A 329 -14.63 17.33 -24.34
CA ALA A 329 -14.09 18.45 -25.11
C ALA A 329 -12.71 18.18 -25.72
N ALA A 330 -11.92 17.29 -25.10
CA ALA A 330 -10.63 16.84 -25.63
C ALA A 330 -10.77 15.60 -26.53
N SER A 331 -11.98 15.07 -26.71
CA SER A 331 -12.23 13.75 -27.32
C SER A 331 -11.33 12.66 -26.73
N GLN A 332 -11.05 12.70 -25.43
CA GLN A 332 -10.06 11.83 -24.78
C GLN A 332 -10.65 11.12 -23.58
N SER A 333 -10.33 9.84 -23.43
CA SER A 333 -10.49 9.11 -22.17
C SER A 333 -9.23 8.35 -21.75
N VAL A 334 -9.17 8.04 -20.46
CA VAL A 334 -8.21 7.14 -19.82
C VAL A 334 -9.02 6.03 -19.17
N SER A 335 -9.04 4.87 -19.78
CA SER A 335 -9.99 3.79 -19.44
C SER A 335 -9.24 2.56 -18.94
N LEU A 336 -9.73 1.93 -17.87
CA LEU A 336 -9.07 0.79 -17.25
C LEU A 336 -9.17 -0.45 -18.14
N LYS A 337 -8.01 -0.99 -18.53
CA LYS A 337 -7.88 -2.19 -19.35
C LYS A 337 -7.60 -3.45 -18.53
N ARG A 338 -6.76 -3.34 -17.50
CA ARG A 338 -6.38 -4.45 -16.62
C ARG A 338 -6.04 -3.94 -15.23
N LYS A 339 -6.23 -4.78 -14.21
CA LYS A 339 -5.84 -4.51 -12.83
C LYS A 339 -5.25 -5.73 -12.16
N GLU A 340 -4.43 -5.50 -11.15
CA GLU A 340 -3.97 -6.48 -10.18
C GLU A 340 -3.85 -5.76 -8.83
N ILE A 341 -4.77 -6.05 -7.90
CA ILE A 341 -4.93 -5.32 -6.63
C ILE A 341 -4.73 -6.31 -5.49
N PHE A 342 -3.94 -5.91 -4.49
CA PHE A 342 -3.56 -6.75 -3.36
C PHE A 342 -4.23 -6.32 -2.05
#